data_AF-V2WZF6-F1
#
_entry.id   AF-V2WZF6-F1
#
_cell.length_a   1.000
_cell.length_b   1.000
_cell.length_c   1.000
_cell.angle_alpha   90.00
_cell.angle_beta   90.00
_cell.angle_gamma   90.00
#
_symmetry.space_group_name_H-M   'P 1'
#
loop_
_entity.id
_entity.type
_entity.pdbx_description
1 polymer ?
#
loop_
_entity_poly.entity_id
_entity_poly.type
_entity_poly.pdbx_seq_one_letter_code
_entity_poly.pdbx_strand_id
1 'polypeptide(L)'
;MDKSDSGYQMFNLLNKEFTFDVDMSALPCGLNGALYFVEIEADGGLSSQPGNKASAKYGTGYCDTQCPHDIKFIGGEANSEG
;
A
#
# COMPACT_ATOMS: atom_id res chain seq x y z
N MET A 1 2.85 9.02 3.52
CA MET A 1 3.79 9.56 2.52
C MET A 1 5.09 9.94 3.22
N ASP A 2 6.21 9.93 2.49
CA ASP A 2 7.48 10.47 2.97
C ASP A 2 7.43 12.00 3.13
N LYS A 3 8.53 12.61 3.58
CA LYS A 3 8.60 14.07 3.80
C LYS A 3 8.49 14.92 2.54
N SER A 4 8.76 14.33 1.36
CA SER A 4 8.62 14.98 0.06
C SER A 4 7.21 14.89 -0.50
N ASP A 5 6.32 14.12 0.13
CA ASP A 5 4.96 13.87 -0.32
C ASP A 5 4.89 13.30 -1.75
N SER A 6 5.94 12.58 -2.15
CA SER A 6 6.07 11.99 -3.49
C SER A 6 6.18 10.47 -3.47
N GLY A 7 6.67 9.90 -2.37
CA GLY A 7 6.82 8.47 -2.18
C GLY A 7 6.15 7.96 -0.91
N TYR A 8 6.01 6.65 -0.81
CA TYR A 8 5.66 5.99 0.44
C TYR A 8 6.80 6.09 1.45
N GLN A 9 6.44 6.21 2.72
CA GLN A 9 7.42 6.10 3.79
C GLN A 9 7.82 4.63 3.92
N MET A 10 9.04 4.30 3.50
CA MET A 10 9.57 2.95 3.63
C MET A 10 10.12 2.72 5.05
N PHE A 11 9.89 1.52 5.57
CA PHE A 11 10.31 1.11 6.91
C PHE A 11 11.27 -0.08 6.82
N ASN A 12 12.52 0.11 7.26
CA ASN A 12 13.50 -0.96 7.41
C ASN A 12 13.43 -1.48 8.85
N LEU A 13 12.57 -2.48 9.09
CA LEU A 13 12.18 -2.88 10.45
C LEU A 13 13.14 -3.87 11.13
N LEU A 14 14.10 -4.45 10.40
CA LEU A 14 15.07 -5.37 11.01
C LEU A 14 15.83 -4.69 12.17
N ASN A 15 15.74 -5.30 13.35
CA ASN A 15 16.33 -4.80 14.59
C ASN A 15 15.88 -3.35 14.91
N LYS A 16 14.59 -3.08 14.75
CA LYS A 16 13.91 -1.83 15.13
C LYS A 16 12.63 -2.14 15.90
N GLU A 17 12.16 -1.16 16.64
CA GLU A 17 10.88 -1.18 17.32
C GLU A 17 9.89 -0.28 16.59
N PHE A 18 8.64 -0.72 16.47
CA PHE A 18 7.52 0.07 15.98
C PHE A 18 6.38 -0.04 17.00
N THR A 19 5.89 1.11 17.49
CA THR A 19 4.82 1.20 18.49
C THR A 19 3.81 2.26 18.07
N PHE A 20 2.55 2.05 18.45
CA PHE A 20 1.46 2.98 18.23
C PHE A 20 0.36 2.74 19.26
N ASP A 21 -0.37 3.79 19.61
CA ASP A 21 -1.59 3.69 20.39
C ASP A 21 -2.80 3.52 19.46
N VAL A 22 -3.80 2.75 19.89
CA VAL A 22 -5.01 2.50 19.11
C VAL A 22 -6.25 2.53 20.00
N ASP A 23 -7.30 3.18 19.51
CA ASP A 23 -8.64 3.11 20.07
C ASP A 23 -9.54 2.31 19.12
N MET A 24 -10.00 1.15 19.57
CA MET A 24 -10.94 0.28 18.85
C MET A 24 -12.32 0.23 19.52
N SER A 25 -12.62 1.14 20.45
CA SER A 25 -13.85 1.11 21.26
C SER A 25 -15.15 1.17 20.45
N ALA A 26 -15.10 1.75 19.25
CA ALA A 26 -16.23 1.87 18.34
C ALA A 26 -16.26 0.81 17.21
N LEU A 27 -15.45 -0.25 17.29
CA LEU A 27 -15.34 -1.26 16.23
C LEU A 27 -16.23 -2.50 16.54
N PRO A 28 -17.45 -2.60 15.97
CA PRO A 28 -18.35 -3.73 16.21
C PRO A 28 -17.90 -5.03 15.51
N CYS A 29 -18.59 -6.13 15.84
CA CYS A 29 -18.42 -7.42 15.16
C CYS A 29 -18.57 -7.30 13.64
N GLY A 30 -17.73 -8.01 12.89
CA GLY A 30 -17.72 -8.01 11.43
C GLY A 30 -16.83 -6.94 10.78
N LEU A 31 -16.26 -6.01 11.57
CA LEU A 31 -15.25 -5.06 11.10
C LEU A 31 -13.83 -5.50 11.51
N ASN A 32 -12.84 -4.94 10.81
CA ASN A 32 -11.42 -5.14 11.12
C ASN A 32 -10.67 -3.81 10.94
N GLY A 33 -10.04 -3.32 12.01
CA GLY A 33 -9.15 -2.15 11.98
C GLY A 33 -7.72 -2.62 11.85
N ALA A 34 -7.17 -2.59 10.63
CA ALA A 34 -5.87 -3.18 10.35
C ALA A 34 -4.78 -2.11 10.18
N LEU A 35 -3.67 -2.30 10.90
CA LEU A 35 -2.39 -1.63 10.64
C LEU A 35 -1.38 -2.71 10.32
N TYR A 36 -0.76 -2.64 9.15
CA TYR A 36 0.21 -3.63 8.68
C TYR A 36 1.19 -3.01 7.69
N PHE A 37 2.28 -3.73 7.41
CA PHE A 37 3.27 -3.37 6.40
C PHE A 37 3.15 -4.32 5.21
N VAL A 38 3.36 -3.80 4.01
CA VAL A 38 3.45 -4.58 2.76
C VAL A 38 4.71 -4.19 2.00
N GLU A 39 5.22 -5.11 1.21
CA GLU A 39 6.38 -4.88 0.35
C GLU A 39 5.93 -4.30 -0.99
N ILE A 40 5.91 -2.97 -1.06
CA ILE A 40 5.56 -2.21 -2.26
C ILE A 40 6.73 -1.33 -2.69
N GLU A 41 6.76 -0.96 -3.97
CA GLU A 41 7.75 0.01 -4.47
C GLU A 41 7.48 1.40 -3.88
N ALA A 42 8.53 2.10 -3.44
CA ALA A 42 8.41 3.39 -2.76
C ALA A 42 7.72 4.48 -3.61
N ASP A 43 7.81 4.38 -4.93
CA ASP A 43 7.17 5.29 -5.88
C ASP A 43 5.81 4.77 -6.39
N GLY A 44 5.29 3.68 -5.80
CA GLY A 44 4.06 3.03 -6.20
C GLY A 44 4.11 2.36 -7.57
N GLY A 45 5.31 2.01 -8.05
CA GLY A 45 5.54 1.40 -9.36
C GLY A 45 5.64 2.40 -10.50
N LEU A 46 5.94 3.67 -10.21
CA LEU A 46 6.04 4.73 -11.24
C LEU A 46 7.22 4.49 -12.18
N SER A 47 8.36 4.08 -11.64
CA SER A 47 9.58 3.83 -12.42
C SER A 47 9.61 2.47 -13.10
N SER A 48 9.04 1.43 -12.45
CA SER A 48 9.05 0.06 -12.97
C SER A 48 7.93 -0.23 -13.98
N GLN A 49 6.80 0.49 -13.91
CA GLN A 49 5.61 0.23 -14.74
C GLN A 49 5.36 1.38 -15.71
N PRO A 50 5.73 1.27 -17.00
CA PRO A 50 5.61 2.37 -17.97
C PRO A 50 4.19 2.95 -18.11
N GLY A 51 3.15 2.12 -17.94
CA GLY A 51 1.74 2.54 -17.98
C GLY A 51 1.27 3.29 -16.74
N ASN A 52 1.98 3.18 -15.62
CA ASN A 52 1.67 3.93 -14.41
C ASN A 52 2.17 5.38 -14.54
N LYS A 53 1.25 6.35 -14.51
CA LYS A 53 1.54 7.79 -14.45
C LYS A 53 1.08 8.45 -13.15
N ALA A 54 0.48 7.68 -12.26
CA ALA A 54 -0.15 8.18 -11.05
C ALA A 54 0.81 8.16 -9.85
N SER A 55 1.64 7.12 -9.70
CA SER A 55 2.63 6.94 -8.62
C SER A 55 2.03 6.75 -7.21
N ALA A 56 2.90 6.60 -6.22
CA ALA A 56 2.58 6.56 -4.79
C ALA A 56 1.68 7.73 -4.35
N LYS A 57 1.79 8.90 -5.00
CA LYS A 57 0.92 10.07 -4.71
C LYS A 57 -0.57 9.78 -4.88
N TYR A 58 -0.92 8.82 -5.73
CA TYR A 58 -2.31 8.40 -5.98
C TYR A 58 -2.59 6.99 -5.44
N GLY A 59 -1.73 6.45 -4.57
CA GLY A 59 -1.98 5.17 -3.91
C GLY A 59 -1.79 3.94 -4.80
N THR A 60 -0.99 4.01 -5.88
CA THR A 60 -0.76 2.85 -6.77
C THR A 60 0.22 1.84 -6.19
N GLY A 61 0.22 0.63 -6.75
CA GLY A 61 1.21 -0.40 -6.45
C GLY A 61 0.87 -1.27 -5.24
N TYR A 62 -0.38 -1.27 -4.78
CA TYR A 62 -0.81 -2.15 -3.68
C TYR A 62 -0.65 -3.62 -4.05
N CYS A 63 -0.12 -4.39 -3.11
CA CYS A 63 -0.08 -5.85 -3.11
C CYS A 63 -0.06 -6.36 -1.67
N ASP A 64 -0.50 -7.60 -1.46
CA ASP A 64 -0.38 -8.29 -0.18
C ASP A 64 -0.32 -9.82 -0.41
N THR A 65 -0.25 -10.59 0.67
CA THR A 65 -0.12 -12.06 0.61
C THR A 65 -1.42 -12.80 0.26
N GLN A 66 -2.56 -12.12 0.17
CA GLN A 66 -3.81 -12.68 -0.33
C GLN A 66 -3.84 -12.77 -1.86
N CYS A 67 -2.88 -12.11 -2.54
CA CYS A 67 -2.89 -11.97 -4.00
C CYS A 67 -4.25 -11.46 -4.51
N PRO A 68 -4.69 -10.25 -4.10
CA PRO A 68 -6.02 -9.75 -4.38
C PRO A 68 -6.25 -9.52 -5.87
N HIS A 69 -7.34 -10.09 -6.41
CA HIS A 69 -7.75 -9.91 -7.81
C HIS A 69 -8.71 -8.72 -8.00
N ASP A 70 -9.11 -8.06 -6.92
CA ASP A 70 -10.00 -6.88 -6.93
C ASP A 70 -9.23 -5.55 -7.13
N ILE A 71 -7.90 -5.60 -7.20
CA ILE A 71 -7.06 -4.45 -7.50
C ILE A 71 -7.26 -4.02 -8.94
N LYS A 72 -7.69 -2.77 -9.14
CA LYS A 72 -8.12 -2.25 -10.45
C LYS A 72 -6.99 -1.94 -11.42
N PHE A 73 -5.78 -1.70 -10.90
CA PHE A 73 -4.60 -1.40 -11.72
C PHE A 73 -3.40 -2.20 -11.21
N ILE A 74 -2.85 -3.04 -12.07
CA ILE A 74 -1.71 -3.93 -11.76
C ILE A 74 -0.72 -3.80 -12.92
N GLY A 75 0.58 -3.69 -12.65
CA GLY A 75 1.60 -3.56 -13.71
C GLY A 75 1.49 -2.28 -14.56
N GLY A 76 0.80 -1.25 -14.07
CA GLY A 76 0.52 -0.04 -14.84
C GLY A 76 -0.58 -0.19 -15.90
N GLU A 77 -1.32 -1.29 -15.87
CA GLU A 77 -2.44 -1.59 -16.76
C GLU A 77 -3.74 -1.73 -15.96
N ALA A 78 -4.88 -1.57 -16.64
CA ALA A 78 -6.18 -1.82 -16.01
C ALA A 78 -6.39 -3.34 -15.87
N ASN A 79 -6.67 -3.81 -14.66
CA ASN A 79 -7.05 -5.19 -14.39
C ASN A 79 -8.53 -5.39 -14.72
N SER A 80 -8.86 -5.36 -16.02
CA SER A 80 -10.23 -5.41 -16.52
C SER A 80 -10.58 -6.69 -17.27
N GLU A 81 -9.64 -7.64 -17.36
CA GLU A 81 -9.88 -8.96 -17.90
C GLU A 81 -10.60 -9.82 -16.86
N GLY A 82 -11.63 -10.57 -17.29
CA GLY A 82 -12.56 -11.32 -16.43
C GLY A 82 -12.23 -12.80 -16.32
#